data_AF-A0A380GY90-F1
#
_entry.id   AF-A0A380GY90-F1
#
_cell.length_a   1.000
_cell.length_b   1.000
_cell.length_c   1.000
_cell.angle_alpha   90.00
_cell.angle_beta   90.00
_cell.angle_gamma   90.00
#
_symmetry.space_group_name_H-M   'P 1'
#
loop_
_entity.id
_entity.type
_entity.pdbx_description
1 polymer ?
#
loop_
_entity_poly.entity_id
_entity_poly.type
_entity_poly.pdbx_seq_one_letter_code
_entity_poly.pdbx_strand_id
1 'polypeptide(L)'
;MIKHHGLLYFIRFLFGVGEAPMYPSNAVFNSLWFAKNEKGKASSALLAGSYFDPVLAPIITIAIVNAFNWQAVFYIFGAVGILMAVLWAIIAKDLPEHHKMVNYAEKKFITENRDIVATEKSLPPWKRFLSHFSFYAIALQYFVVQFVIAVFLIWLPTYLTEQYHVDFKHMPISALPWLFMFFLILFAGAISDKILNTGQTRFVARGVIAIAGFIVFSVSIFLAVHTDNLYMTIIWLSLCLGGVGISMGMSWAAATDLGRNFSGTVSGWMNLWGNIGALALYSRVLLLIN
;
A
#
# COMPACT_ATOMS: atom_id res chain seq x y z
N MET A 1 19.63 -21.68 -14.09
CA MET A 1 20.64 -21.21 -13.13
C MET A 1 21.17 -19.86 -13.62
N ILE A 2 20.87 -18.75 -12.92
CA ILE A 2 21.21 -17.38 -13.34
C ILE A 2 22.74 -17.22 -13.22
N LYS A 3 23.45 -17.10 -14.34
CA LYS A 3 24.93 -17.07 -14.37
C LYS A 3 25.55 -15.73 -13.94
N HIS A 4 24.74 -14.68 -13.80
CA HIS A 4 25.20 -13.32 -13.51
C HIS A 4 24.38 -12.67 -12.38
N HIS A 5 24.73 -12.99 -11.14
CA HIS A 5 24.10 -12.39 -9.95
C HIS A 5 24.17 -10.85 -9.96
N GLY A 6 25.29 -10.27 -10.41
CA GLY A 6 25.47 -8.82 -10.54
C GLY A 6 24.44 -8.16 -11.48
N LEU A 7 24.12 -8.81 -12.61
CA LEU A 7 23.11 -8.31 -13.53
C LEU A 7 21.71 -8.34 -12.90
N LEU A 8 21.40 -9.40 -12.14
CA LEU A 8 20.12 -9.50 -11.44
C LEU A 8 19.97 -8.39 -10.38
N TYR A 9 21.03 -8.12 -9.61
CA TYR A 9 21.03 -7.01 -8.64
C TYR A 9 20.87 -5.66 -9.32
N PHE A 10 21.57 -5.44 -10.43
CA PHE A 10 21.47 -4.20 -11.18
C PHE A 10 20.05 -3.98 -11.74
N ILE A 11 19.44 -5.01 -12.33
CA ILE A 11 18.05 -4.95 -12.81
C ILE A 11 17.10 -4.65 -11.65
N ARG A 12 17.23 -5.35 -10.52
CA ARG A 12 16.41 -5.10 -9.30
C ARG A 12 16.57 -3.67 -8.78
N PHE A 13 17.79 -3.13 -8.83
CA PHE A 13 18.04 -1.73 -8.48
C PHE A 13 17.31 -0.77 -9.42
N LEU A 14 17.36 -1.00 -10.73
CA LEU A 14 16.63 -0.19 -11.71
C LEU A 14 15.11 -0.25 -11.52
N PHE A 15 14.53 -1.42 -11.19
CA PHE A 15 13.12 -1.54 -10.81
C PHE A 15 12.81 -0.64 -9.60
N GLY A 16 13.63 -0.69 -8.55
CA GLY A 16 13.46 0.16 -7.38
C GLY A 16 13.51 1.66 -7.71
N VAL A 17 14.44 2.09 -8.58
CA VAL A 17 14.53 3.48 -9.04
C VAL A 17 13.29 3.90 -9.84
N GLY A 18 12.78 3.02 -10.70
CA GLY A 18 11.61 3.29 -11.53
C GLY A 18 10.30 3.35 -10.76
N GLU A 19 10.14 2.51 -9.73
CA GLU A 19 8.90 2.41 -8.94
C GLU A 19 8.85 3.40 -7.76
N ALA A 20 10.00 3.88 -7.29
CA ALA A 20 10.10 4.83 -6.17
C ALA A 20 9.18 6.07 -6.27
N PRO A 21 9.05 6.77 -7.42
CA PRO A 21 8.23 7.97 -7.50
C PRO A 21 6.72 7.70 -7.58
N MET A 22 6.26 6.43 -7.61
CA MET A 22 4.85 6.09 -7.84
C MET A 22 3.90 6.74 -6.81
N TYR A 23 4.13 6.52 -5.51
CA TYR A 23 3.24 7.06 -4.46
C TYR A 23 3.30 8.59 -4.34
N PRO A 24 4.48 9.26 -4.35
CA PRO A 24 4.56 10.72 -4.38
C PRO A 24 3.90 11.35 -5.61
N SER A 25 4.13 10.79 -6.80
CA SER A 25 3.54 11.30 -8.05
C SER A 25 2.02 11.17 -8.04
N ASN A 26 1.50 10.07 -7.51
CA ASN A 26 0.06 9.91 -7.32
C ASN A 26 -0.53 10.93 -6.33
N ALA A 27 0.17 11.23 -5.24
CA ALA A 27 -0.29 12.26 -4.30
C ALA A 27 -0.39 13.64 -4.98
N VAL A 28 0.57 13.98 -5.85
CA VAL A 28 0.55 15.22 -6.65
C VAL A 28 -0.59 15.18 -7.66
N PHE A 29 -0.73 14.10 -8.42
CA PHE A 29 -1.81 13.92 -9.38
C PHE A 29 -3.18 14.08 -8.70
N ASN A 30 -3.40 13.40 -7.57
CA ASN A 30 -4.63 13.50 -6.80
C ASN A 30 -4.91 14.91 -6.29
N SER A 31 -3.85 15.68 -5.99
CA SER A 31 -4.01 17.05 -5.52
C SER A 31 -4.53 18.00 -6.59
N LEU A 32 -4.21 17.73 -7.85
CA LEU A 32 -4.55 18.54 -9.03
C LEU A 32 -5.86 18.10 -9.70
N TRP A 33 -6.15 16.80 -9.70
CA TRP A 33 -7.26 16.21 -10.46
C TRP A 33 -8.54 15.97 -9.67
N PHE A 34 -8.49 15.97 -8.32
CA PHE A 34 -9.66 15.71 -7.50
C PHE A 34 -9.96 16.86 -6.53
N ALA A 35 -11.25 17.10 -6.32
CA ALA A 35 -11.74 18.04 -5.30
C ALA A 35 -11.35 17.56 -3.89
N LYS A 36 -11.27 18.48 -2.93
CA LYS A 36 -10.86 18.21 -1.54
C LYS A 36 -11.57 16.99 -0.92
N ASN A 37 -12.87 16.86 -1.15
CA ASN A 37 -13.70 15.79 -0.58
C ASN A 37 -13.58 14.44 -1.32
N GLU A 38 -12.90 14.41 -2.46
CA GLU A 38 -12.74 13.22 -3.32
C GLU A 38 -11.33 12.63 -3.26
N LYS A 39 -10.34 13.41 -2.81
CA LYS A 39 -8.93 12.99 -2.69
C LYS A 39 -8.74 11.73 -1.85
N GLY A 40 -9.54 11.57 -0.79
CA GLY A 40 -9.53 10.37 0.06
C GLY A 40 -9.92 9.12 -0.73
N LYS A 41 -11.03 9.19 -1.48
CA LYS A 41 -11.51 8.08 -2.32
C LYS A 41 -10.51 7.73 -3.43
N ALA A 42 -9.95 8.73 -4.10
CA ALA A 42 -8.95 8.52 -5.15
C ALA A 42 -7.68 7.85 -4.60
N SER A 43 -7.23 8.26 -3.42
CA SER A 43 -6.05 7.66 -2.76
C SER A 43 -6.33 6.24 -2.27
N SER A 44 -7.51 5.99 -1.72
CA SER A 44 -7.95 4.65 -1.31
C SER A 44 -8.07 3.69 -2.50
N ALA A 45 -8.52 4.16 -3.67
CA ALA A 45 -8.59 3.34 -4.87
C ALA A 45 -7.20 2.87 -5.33
N LEU A 46 -6.19 3.74 -5.30
CA LEU A 46 -4.81 3.36 -5.61
C LEU A 46 -4.28 2.33 -4.61
N LEU A 47 -4.44 2.59 -3.31
CA LEU A 47 -3.97 1.66 -2.27
C LEU A 47 -4.66 0.30 -2.38
N ALA A 48 -5.97 0.29 -2.66
CA ALA A 48 -6.71 -0.93 -2.89
C ALA A 48 -6.13 -1.73 -4.06
N GLY A 49 -5.76 -1.08 -5.17
CA GLY A 49 -5.02 -1.73 -6.26
C GLY A 49 -3.75 -2.46 -5.79
N SER A 50 -2.93 -1.81 -4.97
CA SER A 50 -1.69 -2.41 -4.42
C SER A 50 -1.91 -3.64 -3.54
N TYR A 51 -3.09 -3.77 -2.90
CA TYR A 51 -3.41 -4.94 -2.05
C TYR A 51 -4.27 -6.00 -2.75
N PHE A 52 -4.84 -5.65 -3.89
CA PHE A 52 -5.45 -6.63 -4.79
C PHE A 52 -4.38 -7.36 -5.63
N ASP A 53 -3.24 -6.73 -5.89
CA ASP A 53 -2.13 -7.32 -6.64
C ASP A 53 -1.67 -8.70 -6.12
N PRO A 54 -1.41 -8.90 -4.81
CA PRO A 54 -1.01 -10.21 -4.27
C PRO A 54 -2.03 -11.34 -4.49
N VAL A 55 -3.27 -11.00 -4.84
CA VAL A 55 -4.32 -11.97 -5.22
C VAL A 55 -4.22 -12.31 -6.70
N LEU A 56 -4.16 -11.28 -7.54
CA LEU A 56 -4.27 -11.43 -8.99
C LEU A 56 -2.94 -11.85 -9.64
N ALA A 57 -1.83 -11.27 -9.21
CA ALA A 57 -0.51 -11.48 -9.83
C ALA A 57 -0.05 -12.95 -9.77
N PRO A 58 -0.17 -13.70 -8.66
CA PRO A 58 0.18 -15.11 -8.64
C PRO A 58 -0.69 -15.96 -9.58
N ILE A 59 -2.00 -15.69 -9.65
CA ILE A 59 -2.93 -16.42 -10.53
C ILE A 59 -2.53 -16.25 -12.00
N ILE A 60 -2.31 -15.00 -12.42
CA ILE A 60 -1.88 -14.69 -13.79
C ILE A 60 -0.50 -15.28 -14.06
N THR A 61 0.43 -15.18 -13.11
CA THR A 61 1.79 -15.71 -13.24
C THR A 61 1.78 -17.23 -13.44
N ILE A 62 1.03 -17.97 -12.61
CA ILE A 62 0.91 -19.43 -12.73
C ILE A 62 0.29 -19.82 -14.07
N ALA A 63 -0.76 -19.12 -14.51
CA ALA A 63 -1.39 -19.38 -15.81
C ALA A 63 -0.41 -19.21 -16.97
N ILE A 64 0.40 -18.14 -16.94
CA ILE A 64 1.44 -17.89 -17.95
C ILE A 64 2.53 -18.97 -17.89
N VAL A 65 3.02 -19.30 -16.69
CA VAL A 65 4.07 -20.31 -16.50
C VAL A 65 3.64 -21.66 -17.06
N ASN A 66 2.40 -22.08 -16.79
CA ASN A 66 1.85 -23.35 -17.27
C ASN A 66 1.68 -23.39 -18.80
N ALA A 67 1.45 -22.25 -19.44
CA ALA A 67 1.23 -22.18 -20.89
C ALA A 67 2.51 -21.92 -21.71
N PHE A 68 3.42 -21.09 -21.22
CA PHE A 68 4.53 -20.53 -22.02
C PHE A 68 5.90 -20.56 -21.32
N ASN A 69 6.04 -21.25 -20.18
CA ASN A 69 7.20 -21.25 -19.29
C ASN A 69 7.41 -19.93 -18.53
N TRP A 70 8.33 -19.95 -17.55
CA TRP A 70 8.57 -18.84 -16.61
C TRP A 70 9.16 -17.58 -17.26
N GLN A 71 9.91 -17.72 -18.37
CA GLN A 71 10.48 -16.57 -19.07
C GLN A 71 9.39 -15.68 -19.68
N ALA A 72 8.27 -16.26 -20.10
CA ALA A 72 7.15 -15.54 -20.71
C ALA A 72 6.52 -14.53 -19.75
N VAL A 73 6.58 -14.77 -18.44
CA VAL A 73 6.10 -13.83 -17.41
C VAL A 73 6.77 -12.46 -17.55
N PHE A 74 8.10 -12.45 -17.74
CA PHE A 74 8.87 -11.22 -17.89
C PHE A 74 8.55 -10.49 -19.20
N TYR A 75 8.40 -11.23 -20.32
CA TYR A 75 8.08 -10.64 -21.60
C TYR A 75 6.66 -10.04 -21.63
N ILE A 76 5.68 -10.76 -21.08
CA ILE A 76 4.28 -10.34 -21.06
C ILE A 76 4.10 -9.14 -20.13
N PHE A 77 4.56 -9.21 -18.88
CA PHE A 77 4.45 -8.08 -17.95
C PHE A 77 5.26 -6.87 -18.40
N GLY A 78 6.44 -7.09 -18.99
CA GLY A 78 7.23 -6.01 -19.60
C GLY A 78 6.48 -5.32 -20.74
N ALA A 79 5.90 -6.08 -21.67
CA ALA A 79 5.13 -5.54 -22.79
C ALA A 79 3.89 -4.79 -22.34
N VAL A 80 3.13 -5.33 -21.37
CA VAL A 80 1.96 -4.67 -20.78
C VAL A 80 2.37 -3.38 -20.07
N GLY A 81 3.48 -3.38 -19.32
CA GLY A 81 4.00 -2.20 -18.65
C GLY A 81 4.38 -1.08 -19.64
N ILE A 82 5.07 -1.43 -20.73
CA ILE A 82 5.40 -0.47 -21.81
C ILE A 82 4.13 0.08 -22.46
N LEU A 83 3.17 -0.78 -22.77
CA LEU A 83 1.89 -0.37 -23.35
C LEU A 83 1.16 0.61 -22.43
N MET A 84 1.07 0.30 -21.14
CA MET A 84 0.44 1.20 -20.15
C MET A 84 1.20 2.53 -20.03
N ALA A 85 2.53 2.52 -20.05
CA ALA A 85 3.34 3.74 -20.01
C ALA A 85 3.09 4.63 -21.24
N VAL A 86 3.02 4.04 -22.44
CA VAL A 86 2.70 4.76 -23.69
C VAL A 86 1.28 5.34 -23.64
N LEU A 87 0.29 4.53 -23.23
CA LEU A 87 -1.09 4.99 -23.08
C LEU A 87 -1.20 6.13 -22.07
N TRP A 88 -0.52 6.00 -20.93
CA TRP A 88 -0.48 7.05 -19.91
C TRP A 88 0.16 8.33 -20.44
N ALA A 89 1.27 8.25 -21.17
CA ALA A 89 1.93 9.42 -21.76
C ALA A 89 1.05 10.18 -22.76
N ILE A 90 0.20 9.45 -23.51
CA ILE A 90 -0.73 10.05 -24.48
C ILE A 90 -1.93 10.67 -23.77
N ILE A 91 -2.55 9.92 -22.86
CA ILE A 91 -3.83 10.27 -22.23
C ILE A 91 -3.65 11.26 -21.09
N ALA A 92 -2.75 10.97 -20.14
CA ALA A 92 -2.60 11.76 -18.94
C ALA A 92 -2.08 13.17 -19.26
N LYS A 93 -2.60 14.16 -18.52
CA LYS A 93 -2.15 15.55 -18.55
C LYS A 93 -1.95 16.02 -17.11
N ASP A 94 -1.00 16.91 -16.90
CA ASP A 94 -0.68 17.42 -15.57
C ASP A 94 -1.86 18.17 -14.94
N LEU A 95 -2.65 18.87 -15.77
CA LEU A 95 -3.82 19.63 -15.35
C LEU A 95 -5.08 19.18 -16.10
N PRO A 96 -6.24 19.10 -15.41
CA PRO A 96 -7.52 18.76 -16.04
C PRO A 96 -7.93 19.83 -17.07
N GLU A 97 -7.48 21.06 -16.90
CA GLU A 97 -7.70 22.18 -17.82
C GLU A 97 -7.16 21.87 -19.24
N HIS A 98 -6.02 21.20 -19.32
CA HIS A 98 -5.35 20.80 -20.57
C HIS A 98 -5.90 19.51 -21.16
N HIS A 99 -6.75 18.78 -20.44
CA HIS A 99 -7.31 17.53 -20.90
C HIS A 99 -8.51 17.77 -21.83
N LYS A 100 -8.48 17.18 -23.03
CA LYS A 100 -9.51 17.37 -24.06
C LYS A 100 -10.82 16.66 -23.74
N MET A 101 -10.78 15.57 -22.99
CA MET A 101 -11.98 14.78 -22.66
C MET A 101 -12.70 15.23 -21.38
N VAL A 102 -12.17 16.22 -20.65
CA VAL A 102 -12.81 16.75 -19.44
C VAL A 102 -13.83 17.81 -19.82
N ASN A 103 -15.07 17.65 -19.36
CA ASN A 103 -16.16 18.59 -19.66
C ASN A 103 -15.99 19.91 -18.88
N TYR A 104 -16.54 21.01 -19.39
CA TYR A 104 -16.49 22.33 -18.77
C TYR A 104 -17.05 22.33 -17.33
N ALA A 105 -18.16 21.62 -17.09
CA ALA A 105 -18.74 21.51 -15.74
C ALA A 105 -17.77 20.86 -14.74
N GLU A 106 -17.06 19.82 -15.17
CA GLU A 106 -16.06 19.11 -14.36
C GLU A 106 -14.82 19.97 -14.14
N LYS A 107 -14.32 20.65 -15.17
CA LYS A 107 -13.20 21.62 -15.04
C LYS A 107 -13.52 22.67 -14.00
N LYS A 108 -14.72 23.27 -14.08
CA LYS A 108 -15.17 24.28 -13.13
C LYS A 108 -15.27 23.73 -11.71
N PHE A 109 -15.88 22.56 -11.54
CA PHE A 109 -16.02 21.91 -10.24
C PHE A 109 -14.66 21.63 -9.58
N ILE A 110 -13.72 21.05 -10.33
CA ILE A 110 -12.37 20.76 -9.82
C ILE A 110 -11.64 22.07 -9.49
N THR A 111 -11.68 23.07 -10.37
CA THR A 111 -10.97 24.35 -10.15
C THR A 111 -11.51 25.14 -8.97
N GLU A 112 -12.81 25.09 -8.70
CA GLU A 112 -13.42 25.76 -7.55
C GLU A 112 -13.22 24.99 -6.22
N ASN A 113 -13.09 23.66 -6.27
CA ASN A 113 -13.01 22.81 -5.08
C ASN A 113 -11.64 22.15 -4.87
N ARG A 114 -10.64 22.50 -5.68
CA ARG A 114 -9.24 22.09 -5.47
C ARG A 114 -8.62 22.95 -4.39
N ASP A 115 -8.13 22.29 -3.35
CA ASP A 115 -7.17 22.87 -2.41
C ASP A 115 -5.79 22.98 -3.12
N ILE A 116 -5.67 23.81 -4.16
CA ILE A 116 -4.34 24.29 -4.59
C ILE A 116 -4.03 25.44 -3.65
N VAL A 117 -3.50 25.10 -2.48
CA VAL A 117 -2.71 26.09 -1.75
C VAL A 117 -1.53 26.35 -2.68
N ALA A 118 -1.54 27.51 -3.36
CA ALA A 118 -0.33 28.15 -3.85
C ALA A 118 0.52 28.42 -2.61
N THR A 119 1.08 27.35 -2.05
CA THR A 119 2.03 27.45 -0.96
C THR A 119 3.21 28.06 -1.67
N GLU A 120 3.55 29.30 -1.34
CA GLU A 120 4.88 29.81 -1.60
C GLU A 120 5.85 28.65 -1.38
N LYS A 121 6.79 28.42 -2.31
CA LYS A 121 7.83 27.40 -2.20
C LYS A 121 8.58 27.61 -0.89
N SER A 122 8.01 27.08 0.18
CA SER A 122 8.47 27.22 1.54
C SER A 122 9.15 25.91 1.86
N LEU A 123 10.32 26.01 2.45
CA LEU A 123 11.04 24.82 2.85
C LEU A 123 10.26 24.14 3.97
N PRO A 124 10.17 22.80 3.97
CA PRO A 124 9.56 22.07 5.07
C PRO A 124 10.22 22.47 6.40
N PRO A 125 9.45 22.79 7.45
CA PRO A 125 9.99 23.22 8.73
C PRO A 125 10.54 22.02 9.52
N TRP A 126 11.65 21.45 9.06
CA TRP A 126 12.27 20.23 9.61
C TRP A 126 12.48 20.29 11.11
N LYS A 127 12.93 21.43 11.65
CA LYS A 127 13.11 21.62 13.09
C LYS A 127 11.82 21.38 13.89
N ARG A 128 10.68 21.82 13.35
CA ARG A 128 9.37 21.61 13.98
C ARG A 128 8.95 20.15 13.90
N PHE A 129 9.12 19.50 12.76
CA PHE A 129 8.79 18.08 12.61
C PHE A 129 9.63 17.21 13.56
N LEU A 130 10.94 17.41 13.57
CA LEU A 130 11.88 16.66 14.41
C LEU A 130 11.72 16.92 15.91
N SER A 131 11.05 18.01 16.31
CA SER A 131 10.73 18.30 17.72
C SER A 131 9.48 17.60 18.24
N HIS A 132 8.61 17.08 17.37
CA HIS A 132 7.33 16.49 17.79
C HIS A 132 7.39 14.96 17.75
N PHE A 133 7.00 14.32 18.87
CA PHE A 133 6.94 12.86 18.99
C PHE A 133 6.08 12.18 17.90
N SER A 134 4.98 12.82 17.49
CA SER A 134 4.09 12.30 16.45
C SER A 134 4.79 12.02 15.11
N PHE A 135 5.88 12.75 14.80
CA PHE A 135 6.66 12.55 13.58
C PHE A 135 7.49 11.25 13.61
N TYR A 136 7.94 10.82 14.78
CA TYR A 136 8.62 9.54 14.96
C TYR A 136 7.62 8.40 15.17
N ALA A 137 6.53 8.66 15.90
CA ALA A 137 5.50 7.66 16.16
C ALA A 137 4.88 7.12 14.87
N ILE A 138 4.60 7.99 13.88
CA ILE A 138 4.06 7.55 12.60
C ILE A 138 5.05 6.74 11.77
N ALA A 139 6.34 7.08 11.83
CA ALA A 139 7.40 6.34 11.16
C ALA A 139 7.57 4.93 11.77
N LEU A 140 7.63 4.83 13.10
CA LEU A 140 7.71 3.56 13.80
C LEU A 140 6.46 2.70 13.57
N GLN A 141 5.28 3.31 13.61
CA GLN A 141 4.04 2.60 13.35
C GLN A 141 4.00 2.04 11.93
N TYR A 142 4.38 2.83 10.92
CA TYR A 142 4.38 2.38 9.53
C TYR A 142 5.50 1.37 9.22
N PHE A 143 6.64 1.46 9.93
CA PHE A 143 7.67 0.42 9.94
C PHE A 143 7.07 -0.94 10.32
N VAL A 144 6.30 -1.00 11.41
CA VAL A 144 5.66 -2.25 11.87
C VAL A 144 4.62 -2.75 10.87
N VAL A 145 3.78 -1.85 10.33
CA VAL A 145 2.78 -2.21 9.30
C VAL A 145 3.46 -2.86 8.09
N GLN A 146 4.48 -2.22 7.53
CA GLN A 146 5.17 -2.73 6.34
C GLN A 146 6.00 -3.98 6.62
N PHE A 147 6.58 -4.09 7.83
CA PHE A 147 7.24 -5.32 8.26
C PHE A 147 6.26 -6.50 8.26
N VAL A 148 5.08 -6.33 8.86
CA VAL A 148 4.04 -7.38 8.91
C VAL A 148 3.55 -7.73 7.51
N ILE A 149 3.24 -6.74 6.67
CA ILE A 149 2.79 -6.99 5.29
C ILE A 149 3.85 -7.78 4.52
N ALA A 150 5.13 -7.42 4.66
CA ALA A 150 6.22 -8.15 4.01
C ALA A 150 6.33 -9.60 4.52
N VAL A 151 6.14 -9.82 5.84
CA VAL A 151 6.12 -11.18 6.43
C VAL A 151 5.03 -12.01 5.79
N PHE A 152 3.81 -11.50 5.74
CA PHE A 152 2.69 -12.23 5.13
C PHE A 152 2.89 -12.47 3.64
N LEU A 153 3.49 -11.54 2.90
CA LEU A 153 3.73 -11.70 1.46
C LEU A 153 4.66 -12.88 1.15
N ILE A 154 5.69 -13.06 1.97
CA ILE A 154 6.71 -14.10 1.76
C ILE A 154 6.29 -15.42 2.44
N TRP A 155 5.86 -15.34 3.69
CA TRP A 155 5.69 -16.51 4.55
C TRP A 155 4.32 -17.17 4.43
N LEU A 156 3.25 -16.42 4.16
CA LEU A 156 1.89 -16.97 4.11
C LEU A 156 1.75 -18.15 3.13
N PRO A 157 2.23 -18.06 1.86
CA PRO A 157 2.11 -19.17 0.92
C PRO A 157 2.94 -20.38 1.36
N THR A 158 4.17 -20.15 1.84
CA THR A 158 5.08 -21.18 2.32
C THR A 158 4.50 -21.90 3.54
N TYR A 159 3.97 -21.16 4.51
CA TYR A 159 3.34 -21.72 5.71
C TYR A 159 2.16 -22.64 5.39
N LEU A 160 1.27 -22.23 4.48
CA LEU A 160 0.15 -23.08 4.08
C LEU A 160 0.61 -24.36 3.37
N THR A 161 1.71 -24.29 2.63
CA THR A 161 2.28 -25.44 1.92
C THR A 161 3.02 -26.39 2.87
N GLU A 162 3.82 -25.86 3.78
CA GLU A 162 4.65 -26.67 4.69
C GLU A 162 3.86 -27.24 5.87
N GLN A 163 3.01 -26.44 6.51
CA GLN A 163 2.27 -26.86 7.71
C GLN A 163 1.01 -27.67 7.39
N TYR A 164 0.26 -27.26 6.36
CA TYR A 164 -1.05 -27.82 6.04
C TYR A 164 -1.05 -28.66 4.77
N HIS A 165 0.12 -28.81 4.12
CA HIS A 165 0.28 -29.56 2.87
C HIS A 165 -0.76 -29.19 1.81
N VAL A 166 -1.11 -27.89 1.76
CA VAL A 166 -2.10 -27.39 0.81
C VAL A 166 -1.55 -27.56 -0.60
N ASP A 167 -2.24 -28.40 -1.37
CA ASP A 167 -1.88 -28.70 -2.74
C ASP A 167 -2.02 -27.44 -3.63
N PHE A 168 -1.24 -27.33 -4.69
CA PHE A 168 -1.20 -26.12 -5.55
C PHE A 168 -2.58 -25.73 -6.11
N LYS A 169 -3.49 -26.70 -6.26
CA LYS A 169 -4.87 -26.46 -6.71
C LYS A 169 -5.74 -25.70 -5.70
N HIS A 170 -5.43 -25.81 -4.41
CA HIS A 170 -6.13 -25.12 -3.32
C HIS A 170 -5.39 -23.87 -2.85
N MET A 171 -4.25 -23.55 -3.46
CA MET A 171 -3.45 -22.36 -3.18
C MET A 171 -4.20 -21.02 -3.33
N PRO A 172 -5.26 -20.86 -4.17
CA PRO A 172 -6.05 -19.61 -4.21
C PRO A 172 -6.66 -19.21 -2.87
N ILE A 173 -6.77 -20.14 -1.90
CA ILE A 173 -7.23 -19.84 -0.54
C ILE A 173 -6.27 -18.87 0.18
N SER A 174 -4.98 -18.83 -0.19
CA SER A 174 -4.02 -17.86 0.35
C SER A 174 -4.31 -16.41 -0.09
N ALA A 175 -5.20 -16.21 -1.05
CA ALA A 175 -5.66 -14.88 -1.47
C ALA A 175 -6.70 -14.28 -0.51
N LEU A 176 -7.41 -15.09 0.28
CA LEU A 176 -8.48 -14.62 1.16
C LEU A 176 -8.01 -13.55 2.17
N PRO A 177 -6.86 -13.71 2.86
CA PRO A 177 -6.37 -12.68 3.75
C PRO A 177 -6.08 -11.34 3.06
N TRP A 178 -5.55 -11.38 1.83
CA TRP A 178 -5.29 -10.19 1.02
C TRP A 178 -6.57 -9.52 0.54
N LEU A 179 -7.57 -10.30 0.10
CA LEU A 179 -8.89 -9.78 -0.24
C LEU A 179 -9.58 -9.13 0.96
N PHE A 180 -9.48 -9.73 2.14
CA PHE A 180 -10.06 -9.16 3.34
C PHE A 180 -9.41 -7.82 3.71
N MET A 181 -8.08 -7.74 3.63
CA MET A 181 -7.33 -6.49 3.79
C MET A 181 -7.74 -5.44 2.75
N PHE A 182 -7.87 -5.82 1.49
CA PHE A 182 -8.34 -4.94 0.40
C PHE A 182 -9.68 -4.28 0.74
N PHE A 183 -10.68 -5.07 1.14
CA PHE A 183 -12.00 -4.54 1.50
C PHE A 183 -11.93 -3.64 2.74
N LEU A 184 -11.22 -4.05 3.80
CA LEU A 184 -11.15 -3.23 5.01
C LEU A 184 -10.43 -1.90 4.79
N ILE A 185 -9.41 -1.85 3.93
CA ILE A 185 -8.74 -0.58 3.57
C ILE A 185 -9.71 0.39 2.88
N LEU A 186 -10.54 -0.12 1.96
CA LEU A 186 -11.56 0.69 1.27
C LEU A 186 -12.57 1.30 2.26
N PHE A 187 -12.96 0.56 3.29
CA PHE A 187 -13.93 1.04 4.29
C PHE A 187 -13.28 1.84 5.44
N ALA A 188 -12.00 1.62 5.76
CA ALA A 188 -11.33 2.25 6.89
C ALA A 188 -11.34 3.78 6.81
N GLY A 189 -11.15 4.34 5.60
CA GLY A 189 -11.22 5.78 5.36
C GLY A 189 -12.61 6.35 5.67
N ALA A 190 -13.67 5.70 5.18
CA ALA A 190 -15.04 6.14 5.42
C ALA A 190 -15.43 6.08 6.91
N ILE A 191 -14.95 5.07 7.64
CA ILE A 191 -15.16 4.96 9.09
C ILE A 191 -14.47 6.11 9.83
N SER A 192 -13.21 6.40 9.48
CA SER A 192 -12.44 7.50 10.08
C SER A 192 -13.07 8.86 9.81
N ASP A 193 -13.49 9.12 8.56
CA ASP A 193 -14.13 10.37 8.19
C ASP A 193 -15.49 10.56 8.88
N LYS A 194 -16.27 9.47 9.04
CA LYS A 194 -17.52 9.52 9.81
C LYS A 194 -17.28 9.90 11.27
N ILE A 195 -16.21 9.39 11.89
CA ILE A 195 -15.84 9.74 13.27
C ILE A 195 -15.32 11.18 13.37
N LEU A 196 -14.59 11.69 12.37
CA LEU A 196 -14.22 13.10 12.32
C LEU A 196 -15.45 14.02 12.23
N ASN A 197 -16.45 13.62 11.43
CA ASN A 197 -17.67 14.40 11.24
C ASN A 197 -18.58 14.46 12.48
N THR A 198 -18.38 13.59 13.48
CA THR A 198 -19.08 13.69 14.77
C THR A 198 -18.40 14.66 15.75
N GLY A 199 -17.34 15.37 15.32
CA GLY A 199 -16.63 16.36 16.13
C GLY A 199 -15.52 15.78 17.00
N GLN A 200 -15.16 14.50 16.82
CA GLN A 200 -14.08 13.86 17.56
C GLN A 200 -12.70 14.35 17.11
N THR A 201 -11.71 14.19 17.99
CA THR A 201 -10.33 14.59 17.68
C THR A 201 -9.70 13.69 16.62
N ARG A 202 -8.71 14.21 15.87
CA ARG A 202 -7.92 13.45 14.90
C ARG A 202 -7.22 12.23 15.51
N PHE A 203 -6.83 12.33 16.79
CA PHE A 203 -6.24 11.22 17.52
C PHE A 203 -7.25 10.08 17.72
N VAL A 204 -8.50 10.39 18.06
CA VAL A 204 -9.56 9.38 18.18
C VAL A 204 -9.91 8.79 16.82
N ALA A 205 -10.10 9.65 15.81
CA ALA A 205 -10.50 9.18 14.50
C ALA A 205 -9.43 8.41 13.72
N ARG A 206 -8.15 8.47 14.12
CA ARG A 206 -7.05 7.82 13.39
C ARG A 206 -6.15 6.98 14.27
N GLY A 207 -5.72 7.53 15.40
CA GLY A 207 -4.87 6.84 16.37
C GLY A 207 -5.58 5.68 17.06
N VAL A 208 -6.76 5.90 17.64
CA VAL A 208 -7.52 4.84 18.33
C VAL A 208 -7.94 3.74 17.36
N ILE A 209 -8.35 4.10 16.14
CA ILE A 209 -8.68 3.12 15.09
C ILE A 209 -7.46 2.28 14.72
N ALA A 210 -6.28 2.89 14.54
CA ALA A 210 -5.05 2.14 14.28
C ALA A 210 -4.65 1.23 15.46
N ILE A 211 -4.80 1.69 16.70
CA ILE A 211 -4.55 0.87 17.89
C ILE A 211 -5.50 -0.34 17.91
N ALA A 212 -6.80 -0.13 17.64
CA ALA A 212 -7.77 -1.21 17.52
C ALA A 212 -7.38 -2.21 16.43
N GLY A 213 -6.91 -1.73 15.27
CA GLY A 213 -6.38 -2.57 14.19
C GLY A 213 -5.20 -3.45 14.64
N PHE A 214 -4.26 -2.90 15.41
CA PHE A 214 -3.14 -3.69 15.97
C PHE A 214 -3.54 -4.64 17.10
N ILE A 215 -4.58 -4.32 17.87
CA ILE A 215 -5.14 -5.25 18.86
C ILE A 215 -5.77 -6.43 18.14
N VAL A 216 -6.57 -6.19 17.10
CA VAL A 216 -7.14 -7.24 16.25
C VAL A 216 -6.04 -8.09 15.64
N PHE A 217 -4.98 -7.47 15.12
CA PHE A 217 -3.79 -8.18 14.63
C PHE A 217 -3.18 -9.10 15.69
N SER A 218 -2.89 -8.56 16.88
CA SER A 218 -2.23 -9.27 17.98
C SER A 218 -3.05 -10.45 18.51
N VAL A 219 -4.37 -10.26 18.67
CA VAL A 219 -5.26 -11.33 19.11
C VAL A 219 -5.41 -12.39 18.02
N SER A 220 -5.58 -11.98 16.77
CA SER A 220 -5.80 -12.93 15.67
C SER A 220 -4.55 -13.76 15.38
N ILE A 221 -3.36 -13.17 15.41
CA ILE A 221 -2.12 -13.95 15.21
C ILE A 221 -1.88 -14.94 16.35
N PHE A 222 -2.20 -14.56 17.59
CA PHE A 222 -2.12 -15.47 18.74
C PHE A 222 -3.06 -16.68 18.54
N LEU A 223 -4.31 -16.43 18.11
CA LEU A 223 -5.27 -17.50 17.84
C LEU A 223 -4.89 -18.36 16.64
N ALA A 224 -4.31 -17.76 15.59
CA ALA A 224 -3.83 -18.49 14.41
C ALA A 224 -2.77 -19.54 14.78
N VAL A 225 -1.83 -19.19 15.66
CA VAL A 225 -0.74 -20.09 16.09
C VAL A 225 -1.25 -21.26 16.96
N HIS A 226 -2.36 -21.09 17.65
CA HIS A 226 -2.96 -22.13 18.52
C HIS A 226 -4.07 -22.95 17.83
N THR A 227 -4.21 -22.80 16.51
CA THR A 227 -5.28 -23.45 15.74
C THR A 227 -4.71 -24.48 14.77
N ASP A 228 -5.15 -25.73 14.91
CA ASP A 228 -4.72 -26.84 14.03
C ASP A 228 -5.59 -26.99 12.77
N ASN A 229 -6.71 -26.25 12.68
CA ASN A 229 -7.62 -26.32 11.53
C ASN A 229 -7.25 -25.28 10.47
N LEU A 230 -6.94 -25.73 9.25
CA LEU A 230 -6.58 -24.88 8.11
C LEU A 230 -7.53 -23.70 7.89
N TYR A 231 -8.84 -23.96 7.79
CA TYR A 231 -9.83 -22.93 7.47
C TYR A 231 -9.93 -21.88 8.57
N MET A 232 -9.85 -22.32 9.83
CA MET A 232 -9.88 -21.43 10.98
C MET A 232 -8.59 -20.58 11.05
N THR A 233 -7.44 -21.17 10.76
CA THR A 233 -6.18 -20.43 10.63
C THR A 233 -6.24 -19.36 9.54
N ILE A 234 -6.83 -19.67 8.38
CA ILE A 234 -7.02 -18.67 7.30
C ILE A 234 -7.94 -17.53 7.73
N ILE A 235 -9.02 -17.81 8.48
CA ILE A 235 -9.89 -16.77 9.03
C ILE A 235 -9.10 -15.87 9.98
N TRP A 236 -8.31 -16.43 10.89
CA TRP A 236 -7.48 -15.66 11.80
C TRP A 236 -6.42 -14.83 11.07
N LEU A 237 -5.75 -15.41 10.07
CA LEU A 237 -4.78 -14.69 9.24
C LEU A 237 -5.44 -13.59 8.39
N SER A 238 -6.70 -13.77 7.98
CA SER A 238 -7.48 -12.74 7.32
C SER A 238 -7.80 -11.59 8.26
N LEU A 239 -8.25 -11.87 9.48
CA LEU A 239 -8.45 -10.85 10.51
C LEU A 239 -7.14 -10.13 10.87
N CYS A 240 -6.03 -10.86 10.86
CA CYS A 240 -4.70 -10.35 11.10
C CYS A 240 -4.31 -9.27 10.07
N LEU A 241 -4.36 -9.63 8.77
CA LEU A 241 -4.10 -8.69 7.67
C LEU A 241 -5.15 -7.58 7.58
N GLY A 242 -6.41 -7.88 7.89
CA GLY A 242 -7.48 -6.89 7.97
C GLY A 242 -7.23 -5.81 9.01
N GLY A 243 -6.83 -6.20 10.23
CA GLY A 243 -6.47 -5.26 11.30
C GLY A 243 -5.29 -4.37 10.92
N VAL A 244 -4.26 -4.94 10.29
CA VAL A 244 -3.12 -4.20 9.75
C VAL A 244 -3.54 -3.26 8.62
N GLY A 245 -4.45 -3.68 7.75
CA GLY A 245 -5.01 -2.86 6.67
C GLY A 245 -5.71 -1.61 7.20
N ILE A 246 -6.52 -1.73 8.25
CA ILE A 246 -7.13 -0.58 8.93
C ILE A 246 -6.04 0.38 9.42
N SER A 247 -5.04 -0.14 10.14
CA SER A 247 -3.92 0.66 10.66
C SER A 247 -3.16 1.37 9.55
N MET A 248 -2.98 0.71 8.41
CA MET A 248 -2.30 1.28 7.25
C MET A 248 -3.06 2.46 6.63
N GLY A 249 -4.38 2.33 6.45
CA GLY A 249 -5.21 3.44 5.98
C GLY A 249 -5.12 4.65 6.92
N MET A 250 -5.09 4.39 8.23
CA MET A 250 -4.94 5.44 9.24
C MET A 250 -3.54 6.09 9.22
N SER A 251 -2.48 5.36 8.87
CA SER A 251 -1.12 5.91 8.69
C SER A 251 -1.09 7.00 7.63
N TRP A 252 -1.62 6.72 6.43
CA TRP A 252 -1.64 7.69 5.33
C TRP A 252 -2.48 8.92 5.63
N ALA A 253 -3.63 8.70 6.27
CA ALA A 253 -4.44 9.80 6.76
C ALA A 253 -3.63 10.63 7.78
N ALA A 254 -3.09 10.02 8.83
CA ALA A 254 -2.31 10.71 9.86
C ALA A 254 -1.11 11.49 9.31
N ALA A 255 -0.41 10.96 8.30
CA ALA A 255 0.69 11.63 7.63
C ALA A 255 0.23 12.91 6.92
N THR A 256 -0.92 12.83 6.25
CA THR A 256 -1.56 13.98 5.60
C THR A 256 -1.95 15.06 6.60
N ASP A 257 -2.52 14.68 7.75
CA ASP A 257 -2.92 15.62 8.79
C ASP A 257 -1.73 16.29 9.49
N LEU A 258 -0.66 15.53 9.74
CA LEU A 258 0.55 16.02 10.39
C LEU A 258 1.34 16.94 9.47
N GLY A 259 1.44 16.60 8.17
CA GLY A 259 2.17 17.39 7.19
C GLY A 259 1.41 18.63 6.70
N ARG A 260 0.06 18.58 6.62
CA ARG A 260 -0.77 19.62 6.01
C ARG A 260 -0.22 20.00 4.61
N ASN A 261 0.31 21.22 4.45
CA ASN A 261 0.92 21.69 3.21
C ASN A 261 2.22 20.93 2.84
N PHE A 262 2.84 20.24 3.81
CA PHE A 262 4.02 19.40 3.65
C PHE A 262 3.69 17.90 3.79
N SER A 263 2.46 17.49 3.47
CA SER A 263 2.01 16.09 3.51
C SER A 263 2.93 15.16 2.72
N GLY A 264 3.42 15.59 1.55
CA GLY A 264 4.39 14.82 0.77
C GLY A 264 5.71 14.54 1.52
N THR A 265 6.23 15.51 2.28
CA THR A 265 7.45 15.33 3.08
C THR A 265 7.24 14.36 4.25
N VAL A 266 6.13 14.51 4.97
CA VAL A 266 5.82 13.62 6.11
C VAL A 266 5.51 12.20 5.64
N SER A 267 4.75 12.05 4.55
CA SER A 267 4.47 10.76 3.93
C SER A 267 5.74 10.11 3.38
N GLY A 268 6.67 10.88 2.80
CA GLY A 268 7.98 10.39 2.37
C GLY A 268 8.83 9.85 3.53
N TRP A 269 8.89 10.58 4.64
CA TRP A 269 9.56 10.11 5.87
C TRP A 269 8.93 8.83 6.42
N MET A 270 7.61 8.79 6.52
CA MET A 270 6.87 7.60 6.93
C MET A 270 7.18 6.41 6.00
N ASN A 271 7.12 6.63 4.69
CA ASN A 271 7.33 5.58 3.69
C ASN A 271 8.77 5.06 3.68
N LEU A 272 9.77 5.92 3.92
CA LEU A 272 11.17 5.50 4.10
C LEU A 272 11.29 4.45 5.21
N TRP A 273 10.76 4.75 6.40
CA TRP A 273 10.78 3.81 7.52
C TRP A 273 9.94 2.55 7.27
N GLY A 274 8.83 2.68 6.55
CA GLY A 274 8.06 1.53 6.07
C GLY A 274 8.90 0.59 5.20
N ASN A 275 9.62 1.14 4.22
CA ASN A 275 10.48 0.34 3.36
C ASN A 275 11.65 -0.28 4.13
N ILE A 276 12.24 0.43 5.11
CA ILE A 276 13.25 -0.16 6.01
C ILE A 276 12.65 -1.33 6.80
N GLY A 277 11.41 -1.21 7.28
CA GLY A 277 10.68 -2.30 7.92
C GLY A 277 10.51 -3.52 7.03
N ALA A 278 10.07 -3.32 5.79
CA ALA A 278 10.00 -4.40 4.81
C ALA A 278 11.38 -5.01 4.50
N LEU A 279 12.44 -4.19 4.43
CA LEU A 279 13.83 -4.63 4.18
C LEU A 279 14.40 -5.48 5.32
N ALA A 280 14.08 -5.14 6.58
CA ALA A 280 14.55 -5.83 7.77
C ALA A 280 14.11 -7.31 7.83
N LEU A 281 13.02 -7.67 7.14
CA LEU A 281 12.60 -9.05 7.00
C LEU A 281 13.58 -9.87 6.16
N TYR A 282 14.02 -9.35 5.02
CA TYR A 282 14.85 -10.08 4.07
C TYR A 282 16.19 -10.54 4.69
N SER A 283 16.74 -9.77 5.63
CA SER A 283 17.96 -10.16 6.35
C SER A 283 17.74 -11.29 7.37
N ARG A 284 16.54 -11.42 7.94
CA ARG A 284 16.21 -12.49 8.91
C ARG A 284 15.66 -13.75 8.26
N VAL A 285 14.93 -13.66 7.16
CA VAL A 285 14.46 -14.84 6.41
C VAL A 285 15.66 -15.64 5.88
N LEU A 286 16.75 -14.98 5.47
CA LEU A 286 18.03 -15.63 5.13
C LEU A 286 18.71 -16.36 6.31
N LEU A 287 18.40 -15.98 7.55
CA LEU A 287 18.95 -16.58 8.78
C LEU A 287 18.08 -17.71 9.35
N LEU A 288 16.79 -17.77 8.98
CA LEU A 288 15.86 -18.81 9.42
C LEU A 288 15.76 -19.97 8.42
N ILE A 289 16.21 -19.77 7.18
CA ILE A 289 16.21 -20.78 6.11
C ILE A 289 17.58 -21.52 6.01
N ASN A 290 18.60 -21.06 6.74
CA ASN A 290 19.86 -21.78 6.93
C ASN A 290 19.93 -22.38 8.34
#